data_AF-A0A918QNL0-F1
#
_entry.id   AF-A0A918QNL0-F1
#
_cell.length_a   1.000
_cell.length_b   1.000
_cell.length_c   1.000
_cell.angle_alpha   90.00
_cell.angle_beta   90.00
_cell.angle_gamma   90.00
#
_symmetry.space_group_name_H-M   'P 1'
#
loop_
_entity.id
_entity.type
_entity.pdbx_description
1 polymer ?
#
loop_
_entity_poly.entity_id
_entity_poly.type
_entity_poly.pdbx_seq_one_letter_code
_entity_poly.pdbx_strand_id
1 'polypeptide(L)'
;MLPKIPRPHRDDVFLAVVSVLAGLLLWSLGVYSSGDRHLLPDWAALVPLLALGAMELLRRSLPNVTLAVGTAGIIADQFTVGNLATVLIFTDLMYAAVVYGKPPMARRLPVTTGLITVAVAIASVAWLRTPQALLIGVVTGLVSFGPALTGATLRNHREAAVAARLRAEQTALLAEMDRKQAVTAERARMARELHDMVANHLSAIAIHSTAALSIDRPDTSREALGVIRENSVQGLSEMRRLIGLLRDAGAAREAVASPSLDALDALVGQAGANGSASGLEFVLRDGRPGREGAAPVPAPVELAAYRIVQESLTNALKHALPGTVTVGVAYGGGLLTVAVDSPYGEGSGPRAPGSGAGLIGMRERAELLGGRFTAGPAGAVWRVRALLPADERAVEA
;
A
#
# COMPACT_ATOMS: atom_id res chain seq x y z
N MET A 1 25.86 -0.98 -41.66
CA MET A 1 25.88 -1.30 -40.21
C MET A 1 25.31 -2.69 -40.04
N LEU A 2 26.14 -3.69 -39.73
CA LEU A 2 25.67 -5.04 -39.41
C LEU A 2 24.84 -4.97 -38.12
N PRO A 3 23.60 -5.52 -38.07
CA PRO A 3 22.81 -5.53 -36.85
C PRO A 3 23.58 -6.32 -35.78
N LYS A 4 23.82 -5.70 -34.62
CA LYS A 4 24.43 -6.39 -33.46
C LYS A 4 23.49 -7.52 -33.04
N ILE A 5 23.94 -8.76 -33.23
CA ILE A 5 23.22 -9.95 -32.77
C ILE A 5 23.25 -9.90 -31.24
N PRO A 6 22.09 -9.84 -30.55
CA PRO A 6 22.04 -9.84 -29.10
C PRO A 6 22.60 -11.17 -28.57
N ARG A 7 23.27 -11.13 -27.41
CA ARG A 7 23.80 -12.34 -26.78
C ARG A 7 22.64 -13.30 -26.45
N PRO A 8 22.76 -14.59 -26.75
CA PRO A 8 21.70 -15.56 -26.49
C PRO A 8 21.43 -15.68 -24.98
N HIS A 9 20.19 -15.96 -24.62
CA HIS A 9 19.81 -16.20 -23.23
C HIS A 9 20.42 -17.53 -22.75
N ARG A 10 20.77 -17.64 -21.47
CA ARG A 10 21.37 -18.87 -20.91
C ARG A 10 20.54 -20.11 -21.18
N ASP A 11 19.22 -20.00 -21.00
CA ASP A 11 18.29 -21.12 -21.26
C ASP A 11 18.25 -21.53 -22.74
N ASP A 12 18.44 -20.58 -23.67
CA ASP A 12 18.43 -20.88 -25.11
C ASP A 12 19.71 -21.64 -25.50
N VAL A 13 20.85 -21.28 -24.87
CA VAL A 13 22.11 -22.04 -25.02
C VAL A 13 21.98 -23.44 -24.44
N PHE A 14 21.39 -23.57 -23.25
CA PHE A 14 21.17 -24.87 -22.62
C PHE A 14 20.27 -25.76 -23.49
N LEU A 15 19.15 -25.22 -23.99
CA LEU A 15 18.24 -25.94 -24.87
C LEU A 15 18.95 -26.40 -26.15
N ALA A 16 19.70 -25.50 -26.80
CA ALA A 16 20.48 -25.79 -28.01
C ALA A 16 21.52 -26.89 -27.81
N VAL A 17 22.24 -26.86 -26.68
CA VAL A 17 23.24 -27.89 -26.38
C VAL A 17 22.57 -29.23 -26.11
N VAL A 18 21.51 -29.24 -25.31
CA VAL A 18 20.79 -30.48 -24.95
C VAL A 18 20.11 -31.11 -26.16
N SER A 19 19.45 -30.31 -27.01
CA SER A 19 18.75 -30.78 -28.21
C SER A 19 19.71 -31.40 -29.23
N VAL A 20 20.85 -30.75 -29.48
CA VAL A 20 21.90 -31.26 -30.38
C VAL A 20 22.56 -32.51 -29.81
N LEU A 21 22.92 -32.53 -28.52
CA LEU A 21 23.51 -33.72 -27.90
C LEU A 21 22.56 -34.91 -27.91
N ALA A 22 21.27 -34.68 -27.64
CA ALA A 22 20.25 -35.72 -27.75
C ALA A 22 20.12 -36.24 -29.19
N GLY A 23 20.14 -35.34 -30.18
CA GLY A 23 20.11 -35.73 -31.59
C GLY A 23 21.34 -36.54 -32.04
N LEU A 24 22.53 -36.17 -31.57
CA LEU A 24 23.77 -36.91 -31.80
C LEU A 24 23.74 -38.29 -31.15
N LEU A 25 23.20 -38.38 -29.93
CA LEU A 25 23.02 -39.65 -29.23
C LEU A 25 22.06 -40.58 -30.00
N LEU A 26 20.90 -40.07 -30.42
CA LEU A 26 19.92 -40.85 -31.19
C LEU A 26 20.52 -41.37 -32.50
N TRP A 27 21.25 -40.52 -33.22
CA TRP A 27 21.96 -40.91 -34.43
C TRP A 27 23.01 -42.00 -34.15
N SER A 28 23.81 -41.86 -33.09
CA SER A 28 24.83 -42.85 -32.72
C SER A 28 24.26 -44.21 -32.32
N LEU A 29 23.01 -44.25 -31.85
CA LEU A 29 22.28 -45.47 -31.51
C LEU A 29 21.52 -46.08 -32.70
N GLY A 30 21.61 -45.46 -33.89
CA GLY A 30 20.88 -45.90 -35.08
C GLY A 30 19.36 -45.69 -34.99
N VAL A 31 18.91 -44.77 -34.15
CA VAL A 31 17.48 -44.45 -33.98
C VAL A 31 17.11 -43.36 -34.98
N TYR A 32 16.53 -43.78 -36.10
CA TYR A 32 16.13 -42.91 -37.21
C TYR A 32 14.62 -42.70 -37.27
N SER A 33 14.18 -41.53 -37.74
CA SER A 33 12.75 -41.22 -37.88
C SER A 33 12.15 -41.65 -39.21
N SER A 34 12.99 -41.84 -40.23
CA SER A 34 12.60 -42.30 -41.57
C SER A 34 13.13 -43.72 -41.80
N GLY A 35 12.37 -44.56 -42.51
CA GLY A 35 12.80 -45.93 -42.87
C GLY A 35 13.86 -45.97 -43.97
N ASP A 36 14.12 -47.15 -44.55
CA ASP A 36 15.20 -47.45 -45.52
C ASP A 36 15.15 -46.68 -46.87
N ARG A 37 14.23 -45.72 -47.04
CA ARG A 37 14.06 -44.95 -48.29
C ARG A 37 14.57 -43.52 -48.11
N HIS A 38 15.89 -43.34 -48.07
CA HIS A 38 16.55 -42.04 -48.09
C HIS A 38 17.49 -41.92 -49.30
N LEU A 39 17.71 -40.69 -49.79
CA LEU A 39 18.52 -40.44 -50.98
C LEU A 39 19.98 -40.08 -50.63
N LEU A 40 20.22 -39.64 -49.40
CA LEU A 40 21.50 -39.11 -48.93
C LEU A 40 22.13 -40.03 -47.87
N PRO A 41 23.46 -40.03 -47.71
CA PRO A 41 24.13 -40.82 -46.69
C PRO A 41 23.66 -40.49 -45.27
N ASP A 42 23.76 -41.45 -44.34
CA ASP A 42 23.30 -41.32 -42.94
C ASP A 42 23.85 -40.09 -42.20
N TRP A 43 25.09 -39.68 -42.48
CA TRP A 43 25.70 -38.51 -41.86
C TRP A 43 25.03 -37.19 -42.28
N ALA A 44 24.32 -37.17 -43.42
CA ALA A 44 23.66 -35.97 -43.92
C ALA A 44 22.54 -35.48 -42.99
N ALA A 45 21.97 -36.36 -42.14
CA ALA A 45 20.98 -35.98 -41.12
C ALA A 45 21.57 -35.07 -40.02
N LEU A 46 22.90 -35.01 -39.87
CA LEU A 46 23.55 -34.10 -38.92
C LEU A 46 23.52 -32.64 -39.36
N VAL A 47 23.41 -32.38 -40.67
CA VAL A 47 23.37 -31.02 -41.23
C VAL A 47 22.12 -30.24 -40.76
N PRO A 48 20.88 -30.73 -40.97
CA PRO A 48 19.70 -30.05 -40.46
C PRO A 48 19.68 -29.99 -38.94
N LEU A 49 20.14 -31.03 -38.23
CA LEU A 49 20.23 -31.03 -36.77
C LEU A 49 21.09 -29.86 -36.24
N LEU A 50 22.32 -29.72 -36.74
CA LEU A 50 23.23 -28.65 -36.32
C LEU A 50 22.72 -27.27 -36.74
N ALA A 51 22.13 -27.16 -37.94
CA ALA A 51 21.56 -25.91 -38.41
C ALA A 51 20.40 -25.44 -37.51
N LEU A 52 19.48 -26.35 -37.15
CA LEU A 52 18.35 -26.04 -36.28
C LEU A 52 18.79 -25.75 -34.84
N GLY A 53 19.75 -26.51 -34.30
CA GLY A 53 20.33 -26.23 -32.99
C GLY A 53 21.01 -24.86 -32.92
N ALA A 54 21.69 -24.44 -33.99
CA ALA A 54 22.23 -23.09 -34.08
C ALA A 54 21.12 -22.02 -34.12
N MET A 55 19.97 -22.32 -34.73
CA MET A 55 18.82 -21.40 -34.77
C MET A 55 18.12 -21.24 -33.41
N GLU A 56 18.19 -22.22 -32.51
CA GLU A 56 17.63 -22.08 -31.15
C GLU A 56 18.26 -20.92 -30.37
N LEU A 57 19.55 -20.62 -30.62
CA LEU A 57 20.24 -19.47 -30.04
C LEU A 57 19.64 -18.12 -30.46
N LEU A 58 18.99 -18.09 -31.63
CA LEU A 58 18.42 -16.90 -32.24
C LEU A 58 16.88 -16.87 -32.15
N ARG A 59 16.25 -17.85 -31.50
CA ARG A 59 14.79 -18.02 -31.49
C ARG A 59 14.02 -16.83 -30.92
N ARG A 60 14.63 -16.07 -30.00
CA ARG A 60 14.04 -14.87 -29.39
C ARG A 60 14.33 -13.60 -30.18
N SER A 61 15.49 -13.50 -30.84
CA SER A 61 15.92 -12.29 -31.53
C SER A 61 15.48 -12.23 -32.99
N LEU A 62 15.45 -13.38 -33.67
CA LEU A 62 15.14 -13.50 -35.09
C LEU A 62 14.14 -14.66 -35.37
N PRO A 63 12.98 -14.72 -34.67
CA PRO A 63 12.02 -15.83 -34.77
C PRO A 63 11.58 -16.16 -36.20
N ASN A 64 11.52 -15.15 -37.09
CA ASN A 64 11.13 -15.37 -38.49
C ASN A 64 12.21 -16.09 -39.29
N VAL A 65 13.48 -15.76 -39.05
CA VAL A 65 14.62 -16.39 -39.74
C VAL A 65 14.76 -17.82 -39.24
N THR A 66 14.67 -18.02 -37.91
CA THR A 66 14.76 -19.34 -37.31
C THR A 66 13.63 -20.25 -37.78
N LEU A 67 12.40 -19.75 -37.91
CA LEU A 67 11.29 -20.53 -38.46
C LEU A 67 11.49 -20.88 -39.95
N ALA A 68 11.98 -19.94 -40.75
CA ALA A 68 12.24 -20.18 -42.17
C ALA A 68 13.35 -21.23 -42.38
N VAL A 69 14.46 -21.10 -41.65
CA VAL A 69 15.56 -22.07 -41.65
C VAL A 69 15.09 -23.41 -41.07
N GLY A 70 14.31 -23.40 -39.99
CA GLY A 70 13.71 -24.59 -39.40
C GLY A 70 12.82 -25.35 -40.38
N THR A 71 11.98 -24.63 -41.12
CA THR A 71 11.11 -25.21 -42.15
C THR A 71 11.92 -25.83 -43.28
N ALA A 72 12.95 -25.12 -43.77
CA ALA A 72 13.85 -25.64 -44.79
C ALA A 72 14.62 -26.88 -44.30
N GLY A 73 15.05 -26.89 -43.02
CA GLY A 73 15.72 -28.03 -42.41
C GLY A 73 14.81 -29.25 -42.27
N ILE A 74 13.55 -29.08 -41.88
CA ILE A 74 12.57 -30.19 -41.85
C ILE A 74 12.30 -30.75 -43.25
N ILE A 75 12.23 -29.90 -44.27
CA ILE A 75 12.09 -30.35 -45.67
C ILE A 75 13.33 -31.12 -46.10
N ALA A 76 14.53 -30.63 -45.78
CA ALA A 76 15.79 -31.30 -46.09
C ALA A 76 15.91 -32.66 -45.37
N ASP A 77 15.44 -32.75 -44.13
CA ASP A 77 15.49 -33.97 -43.31
C ASP A 77 14.70 -35.12 -43.94
N GLN A 78 13.64 -34.83 -44.73
CA GLN A 78 12.87 -35.83 -45.48
C GLN A 78 13.69 -36.61 -46.53
N PHE A 79 14.83 -36.07 -46.96
CA PHE A 79 15.72 -36.73 -47.93
C PHE A 79 16.85 -37.52 -47.26
N THR A 80 16.91 -37.51 -45.92
CA THR A 80 17.91 -38.20 -45.09
C THR A 80 17.26 -39.33 -44.29
N VAL A 81 18.04 -40.04 -43.47
CA VAL A 81 17.52 -41.00 -42.46
C VAL A 81 16.59 -40.34 -41.43
N GLY A 82 16.64 -39.02 -41.30
CA GLY A 82 15.80 -38.23 -40.39
C GLY A 82 16.19 -38.36 -38.92
N ASN A 83 15.93 -37.32 -38.14
CA ASN A 83 16.25 -37.31 -36.72
C ASN A 83 15.11 -36.70 -35.88
N LEU A 84 14.66 -37.44 -34.86
CA LEU A 84 13.59 -36.99 -33.96
C LEU A 84 13.94 -35.68 -33.24
N ALA A 85 15.22 -35.44 -32.93
CA ALA A 85 15.66 -34.18 -32.33
C ALA A 85 15.43 -32.98 -33.28
N THR A 86 15.63 -33.15 -34.59
CA THR A 86 15.33 -32.12 -35.60
C THR A 86 13.86 -31.72 -35.56
N VAL A 87 12.96 -32.70 -35.43
CA VAL A 87 11.51 -32.47 -35.30
C VAL A 87 11.19 -31.72 -34.01
N LEU A 88 11.77 -32.13 -32.88
CA LEU A 88 11.57 -31.47 -31.59
C LEU A 88 12.06 -30.02 -31.61
N ILE A 89 13.25 -29.76 -32.16
CA ILE A 89 13.76 -28.39 -32.30
C ILE A 89 12.81 -27.56 -33.17
N PHE A 90 12.32 -28.11 -34.28
CA PHE A 90 11.36 -27.40 -35.11
C PHE A 90 10.06 -27.04 -34.34
N THR A 91 9.55 -27.94 -33.50
CA THR A 91 8.38 -27.63 -32.66
C THR A 91 8.64 -26.45 -31.73
N ASP A 92 9.84 -26.36 -31.14
CA ASP A 92 10.25 -25.24 -30.30
C ASP A 92 10.38 -23.94 -31.10
N LEU A 93 11.00 -24.00 -32.29
CA LEU A 93 11.12 -22.84 -33.17
C LEU A 93 9.76 -22.31 -33.64
N MET A 94 8.80 -23.20 -33.92
CA MET A 94 7.41 -22.83 -34.23
C MET A 94 6.73 -22.12 -33.06
N TYR A 95 6.84 -22.69 -31.86
CA TYR A 95 6.33 -22.07 -30.64
C TYR A 95 6.97 -20.70 -30.39
N ALA A 96 8.29 -20.60 -30.49
CA ALA A 96 9.04 -19.37 -30.31
C ALA A 96 8.64 -18.30 -31.34
N ALA A 97 8.38 -18.69 -32.59
CA ALA A 97 7.92 -17.78 -33.63
C ALA A 97 6.55 -17.17 -33.33
N VAL A 98 5.64 -17.90 -32.69
CA VAL A 98 4.35 -17.34 -32.25
C VAL A 98 4.49 -16.46 -31.02
N VAL A 99 5.27 -16.91 -30.02
CA VAL A 99 5.41 -16.22 -28.73
C VAL A 99 6.23 -14.93 -28.86
N TYR A 100 7.37 -14.98 -29.54
CA TYR A 100 8.31 -13.85 -29.65
C TYR A 100 8.21 -13.10 -30.99
N GLY A 101 7.52 -13.66 -31.99
CA GLY A 101 7.37 -13.03 -33.29
C GLY A 101 6.46 -11.80 -33.29
N LYS A 102 6.40 -11.13 -34.45
CA LYS A 102 5.55 -9.94 -34.63
C LYS A 102 4.05 -10.31 -34.50
N PRO A 103 3.18 -9.40 -34.01
CA PRO A 103 1.74 -9.65 -33.86
C PRO A 103 1.02 -10.25 -35.07
N PRO A 104 1.23 -9.79 -36.33
CA PRO A 104 0.56 -10.39 -37.48
C PRO A 104 0.99 -11.84 -37.73
N MET A 105 2.24 -12.20 -37.42
CA MET A 105 2.75 -13.56 -37.59
C MET A 105 2.06 -14.51 -36.61
N ALA A 106 1.99 -14.14 -35.33
CA ALA A 106 1.39 -14.96 -34.28
C ALA A 106 -0.09 -15.28 -34.53
N ARG A 107 -0.82 -14.37 -35.19
CA ARG A 107 -2.22 -14.60 -35.59
C ARG A 107 -2.35 -15.49 -36.83
N ARG A 108 -1.41 -15.38 -37.78
CA ARG A 108 -1.45 -16.12 -39.05
C ARG A 108 -0.91 -17.54 -38.91
N LEU A 109 0.09 -17.77 -38.05
CA LEU A 109 0.75 -19.08 -37.94
C LEU A 109 -0.19 -20.23 -37.55
N PRO A 110 -1.06 -20.12 -36.53
CA PRO A 110 -2.02 -21.19 -36.22
C PRO A 110 -2.99 -21.48 -37.38
N VAL A 111 -3.47 -20.44 -38.06
CA VAL A 111 -4.39 -20.59 -39.20
C VAL A 111 -3.68 -21.27 -40.37
N THR A 112 -2.50 -20.79 -40.74
CA THR A 112 -1.72 -21.32 -41.86
C THR A 112 -1.25 -22.76 -41.61
N THR A 113 -0.72 -23.06 -40.43
CA THR A 113 -0.32 -24.43 -40.05
C THR A 113 -1.51 -25.37 -39.95
N GLY A 114 -2.68 -24.90 -39.48
CA GLY A 114 -3.92 -25.67 -39.49
C GLY A 114 -4.40 -26.00 -40.91
N LEU A 115 -4.40 -25.01 -41.81
CA LEU A 115 -4.74 -25.23 -43.22
C LEU A 115 -3.75 -26.18 -43.92
N ILE A 116 -2.45 -26.01 -43.66
CA ILE A 116 -1.41 -26.91 -44.19
C ILE A 116 -1.63 -28.33 -43.66
N THR A 117 -1.92 -28.49 -42.37
CA THR A 117 -2.20 -29.80 -41.76
C THR A 117 -3.38 -30.51 -42.45
N VAL A 118 -4.48 -29.79 -42.68
CA VAL A 118 -5.65 -30.33 -43.39
C VAL A 118 -5.30 -30.67 -44.84
N ALA A 119 -4.60 -29.78 -45.54
CA ALA A 119 -4.19 -30.01 -46.93
C ALA A 119 -3.27 -31.24 -47.06
N VAL A 120 -2.29 -31.39 -46.16
CA VAL A 120 -1.38 -32.54 -46.10
C VAL A 120 -2.15 -33.82 -45.79
N ALA A 121 -3.10 -33.80 -44.86
CA ALA A 121 -3.94 -34.96 -44.56
C ALA A 121 -4.73 -35.42 -45.79
N ILE A 122 -5.40 -34.49 -46.47
CA ILE A 122 -6.20 -34.79 -47.68
C ILE A 122 -5.31 -35.30 -48.82
N ALA A 123 -4.19 -34.61 -49.09
CA ALA A 123 -3.26 -34.99 -50.16
C ALA A 123 -2.65 -36.37 -49.91
N SER A 124 -2.28 -36.68 -48.66
CA SER A 124 -1.71 -37.98 -48.28
C SER A 124 -2.70 -39.11 -48.51
N VAL A 125 -3.97 -38.94 -48.11
CA VAL A 125 -5.03 -39.94 -48.35
C VAL A 125 -5.33 -40.08 -49.84
N ALA A 126 -5.40 -38.98 -50.59
CA ALA A 126 -5.68 -39.02 -52.02
C ALA A 126 -4.56 -39.73 -52.82
N TRP A 127 -3.30 -39.54 -52.41
CA TRP A 127 -2.13 -40.12 -53.06
C TRP A 127 -1.93 -41.60 -52.69
N LEU A 128 -1.89 -41.90 -51.39
CA LEU A 128 -1.58 -43.25 -50.90
C LEU A 128 -2.80 -44.17 -50.87
N ARG A 129 -4.02 -43.62 -50.98
CA ARG A 129 -5.31 -44.34 -51.02
C ARG A 129 -5.49 -45.38 -49.90
N THR A 130 -4.89 -45.10 -48.74
CA THR A 130 -4.91 -45.95 -47.56
C THR A 130 -5.39 -45.14 -46.35
N PRO A 131 -6.24 -45.71 -45.47
CA PRO A 131 -6.70 -44.99 -44.28
C PRO A 131 -5.55 -44.56 -43.35
N GLN A 132 -4.46 -45.34 -43.31
CA GLN A 132 -3.28 -45.05 -42.49
C GLN A 132 -2.58 -43.74 -42.91
N ALA A 133 -2.78 -43.26 -44.14
CA ALA A 133 -2.22 -41.99 -44.61
C ALA A 133 -2.73 -40.77 -43.82
N LEU A 134 -3.86 -40.89 -43.11
CA LEU A 134 -4.34 -39.86 -42.18
C LEU A 134 -3.35 -39.58 -41.04
N LEU A 135 -2.54 -40.56 -40.64
CA LEU A 135 -1.53 -40.39 -39.58
C LEU A 135 -0.47 -39.35 -39.96
N ILE A 136 -0.16 -39.19 -41.26
CA ILE A 136 0.77 -38.16 -41.74
C ILE A 136 0.21 -36.76 -41.43
N GLY A 137 -1.09 -36.57 -41.66
CA GLY A 137 -1.79 -35.35 -41.27
C GLY A 137 -1.77 -35.11 -39.77
N VAL A 138 -2.06 -36.15 -38.97
CA VAL A 138 -2.03 -36.06 -37.49
C VAL A 138 -0.65 -35.67 -36.97
N VAL A 139 0.41 -36.32 -37.44
CA VAL A 139 1.80 -36.01 -37.05
C VAL A 139 2.19 -34.60 -37.50
N THR A 140 1.82 -34.21 -38.73
CA THR A 140 2.05 -32.84 -39.23
C THR A 140 1.36 -31.80 -38.36
N GLY A 141 0.12 -32.07 -37.94
CA GLY A 141 -0.63 -31.23 -37.03
C GLY A 141 0.01 -31.14 -35.65
N LEU A 142 0.47 -32.27 -35.10
CA LEU A 142 1.14 -32.30 -33.81
C LEU A 142 2.46 -31.51 -33.81
N VAL A 143 3.22 -31.57 -34.90
CA VAL A 143 4.53 -30.92 -35.04
C VAL A 143 4.42 -29.44 -35.41
N SER A 144 3.42 -29.05 -36.20
CA SER A 144 3.28 -27.67 -36.68
C SER A 144 2.16 -26.90 -35.98
N PHE A 145 0.92 -27.41 -36.05
CA PHE A 145 -0.26 -26.74 -35.53
C PHE A 145 -0.31 -26.71 -34.00
N GLY A 146 0.06 -27.81 -33.33
CA GLY A 146 0.08 -27.92 -31.87
C GLY A 146 0.91 -26.81 -31.19
N PRO A 147 2.22 -26.69 -31.47
CA PRO A 147 3.08 -25.65 -30.91
C PRO A 147 2.62 -24.24 -31.29
N ALA A 148 2.09 -24.04 -32.51
CA ALA A 148 1.55 -22.76 -32.93
C ALA A 148 0.32 -22.35 -32.10
N LEU A 149 -0.60 -23.28 -31.86
CA LEU A 149 -1.78 -23.07 -31.03
C LEU A 149 -1.40 -22.79 -29.57
N THR A 150 -0.52 -23.61 -28.99
CA THR A 150 -0.04 -23.42 -27.61
C THR A 150 0.67 -22.07 -27.45
N GLY A 151 1.52 -21.70 -28.41
CA GLY A 151 2.18 -20.39 -28.43
C GLY A 151 1.18 -19.24 -28.50
N ALA A 152 0.12 -19.36 -29.31
CA ALA A 152 -0.91 -18.34 -29.46
C ALA A 152 -1.73 -18.18 -28.17
N THR A 153 -2.13 -19.29 -27.55
CA THR A 153 -2.85 -19.30 -26.27
C THR A 153 -2.01 -18.66 -25.17
N LEU A 154 -0.73 -19.03 -25.03
CA LEU A 154 0.16 -18.45 -24.05
C LEU A 154 0.37 -16.94 -24.28
N ARG A 155 0.55 -16.53 -25.54
CA ARG A 155 0.68 -15.12 -25.90
C ARG A 155 -0.57 -14.34 -25.53
N ASN A 156 -1.76 -14.84 -25.87
CA ASN A 156 -3.03 -14.21 -25.53
C ASN A 156 -3.20 -14.07 -24.01
N HIS A 157 -2.85 -15.10 -23.23
CA HIS A 157 -2.87 -15.01 -21.77
C HIS A 157 -1.89 -13.97 -21.22
N ARG A 158 -0.66 -13.90 -21.75
CA ARG A 158 0.32 -12.88 -21.36
C ARG A 158 -0.16 -11.47 -21.69
N GLU A 159 -0.67 -11.24 -22.90
CA GLU A 159 -1.21 -9.95 -23.32
C GLU A 159 -2.43 -9.55 -22.47
N ALA A 160 -3.34 -10.50 -22.18
CA ALA A 160 -4.49 -10.27 -21.31
C ALA A 160 -4.08 -9.94 -19.87
N ALA A 161 -3.08 -10.62 -19.31
CA ALA A 161 -2.58 -10.37 -17.97
C ALA A 161 -1.94 -8.98 -17.85
N VAL A 162 -1.14 -8.58 -18.85
CA VAL A 162 -0.55 -7.23 -18.91
C VAL A 162 -1.65 -6.17 -19.03
N ALA A 163 -2.64 -6.38 -19.89
CA ALA A 163 -3.77 -5.47 -20.03
C ALA A 163 -4.60 -5.36 -18.75
N ALA A 164 -4.83 -6.47 -18.04
CA ALA A 164 -5.54 -6.49 -16.76
C ALA A 164 -4.76 -5.71 -15.67
N ARG A 165 -3.44 -5.91 -15.59
CA ARG A 165 -2.58 -5.17 -14.67
C ARG A 165 -2.61 -3.66 -14.94
N LEU A 166 -2.48 -3.26 -16.21
CA LEU A 166 -2.53 -1.84 -16.57
C LEU A 166 -3.89 -1.20 -16.22
N ARG A 167 -4.99 -1.92 -16.44
CA ARG A 167 -6.34 -1.47 -16.05
C ARG A 167 -6.45 -1.33 -14.53
N ALA A 168 -5.94 -2.28 -13.75
CA ALA A 168 -5.96 -2.21 -12.30
C ALA A 168 -5.16 -1.00 -11.78
N GLU A 169 -3.98 -0.74 -12.34
CA GLU A 169 -3.17 0.44 -12.02
C GLU A 169 -3.92 1.75 -12.36
N GLN A 170 -4.58 1.82 -13.52
CA GLN A 170 -5.41 2.97 -13.90
C GLN A 170 -6.59 3.20 -12.95
N THR A 171 -7.33 2.14 -12.60
CA THR A 171 -8.45 2.22 -11.65
C THR A 171 -7.97 2.67 -10.27
N ALA A 172 -6.82 2.19 -9.80
CA ALA A 172 -6.25 2.60 -8.53
C ALA A 172 -5.89 4.10 -8.53
N LEU A 173 -5.31 4.61 -9.62
CA LEU A 173 -5.00 6.04 -9.77
C LEU A 173 -6.27 6.90 -9.76
N LEU A 174 -7.31 6.48 -10.50
CA LEU A 174 -8.59 7.19 -10.52
C LEU A 174 -9.25 7.22 -9.13
N ALA A 175 -9.28 6.08 -8.42
CA ALA A 175 -9.81 6.02 -7.06
C ALA A 175 -9.04 6.92 -6.09
N GLU A 176 -7.72 7.05 -6.24
CA GLU A 176 -6.92 7.98 -5.43
C GLU A 176 -7.27 9.45 -5.74
N MET A 177 -7.43 9.79 -7.02
CA MET A 177 -7.84 11.13 -7.44
C MET A 177 -9.23 11.49 -6.91
N ASP A 178 -10.21 10.59 -7.06
CA ASP A 178 -11.58 10.78 -6.57
C ASP A 178 -11.58 10.97 -5.05
N ARG A 179 -10.79 10.18 -4.31
CA ARG A 179 -10.64 10.33 -2.86
C ARG A 179 -10.06 11.70 -2.49
N LYS A 180 -9.03 12.17 -3.20
CA LYS A 180 -8.43 13.51 -2.95
C LYS A 180 -9.42 14.63 -3.26
N GLN A 181 -10.17 14.50 -4.36
CA GLN A 181 -11.21 15.45 -4.74
C GLN A 181 -12.36 15.48 -3.72
N ALA A 182 -12.83 14.32 -3.26
CA ALA A 182 -13.85 14.22 -2.22
C ALA A 182 -13.42 14.93 -0.94
N VAL A 183 -12.19 14.70 -0.47
CA VAL A 183 -11.64 15.40 0.71
C VAL A 183 -11.55 16.91 0.49
N THR A 184 -11.19 17.35 -0.70
CA THR A 184 -11.07 18.79 -1.02
C THR A 184 -12.45 19.45 -1.08
N ALA A 185 -13.43 18.79 -1.70
CA ALA A 185 -14.82 19.24 -1.76
C ALA A 185 -15.45 19.30 -0.35
N GLU A 186 -15.15 18.30 0.48
CA GLU A 186 -15.56 18.24 1.88
C GLU A 186 -15.03 19.44 2.67
N ARG A 187 -13.71 19.72 2.58
CA ARG A 187 -13.08 20.88 3.23
C ARG A 187 -13.69 22.20 2.76
N ALA A 188 -13.96 22.35 1.47
CA ALA A 188 -14.58 23.55 0.91
C ALA A 188 -16.04 23.72 1.37
N ARG A 189 -16.76 22.62 1.61
CA ARG A 189 -18.11 22.68 2.21
C ARG A 189 -18.04 23.09 3.68
N MET A 190 -17.17 22.44 4.47
CA MET A 190 -16.99 22.78 5.89
C MET A 190 -16.55 24.25 6.08
N ALA A 191 -15.68 24.77 5.21
CA ALA A 191 -15.28 26.19 5.26
C ALA A 191 -16.45 27.15 5.01
N ARG A 192 -17.39 26.80 4.11
CA ARG A 192 -18.61 27.58 3.88
C ARG A 192 -19.56 27.51 5.07
N GLU A 193 -19.79 26.32 5.61
CA GLU A 193 -20.62 26.15 6.83
C GLU A 193 -20.07 26.96 8.01
N LEU A 194 -18.73 26.98 8.17
CA LEU A 194 -18.06 27.85 9.14
C LEU A 194 -18.30 29.34 8.87
N HIS A 195 -18.13 29.77 7.61
CA HIS A 195 -18.33 31.16 7.23
C HIS A 195 -19.78 31.62 7.47
N ASP A 196 -20.76 30.81 7.09
CA ASP A 196 -22.18 31.11 7.26
C ASP A 196 -22.57 31.21 8.73
N MET A 197 -22.04 30.32 9.59
CA MET A 197 -22.27 30.43 11.03
C MET A 197 -21.62 31.67 11.65
N VAL A 198 -20.40 32.03 11.25
CA VAL A 198 -19.75 33.26 11.72
C VAL A 198 -20.54 34.49 11.29
N ALA A 199 -20.97 34.53 10.02
CA ALA A 199 -21.76 35.63 9.48
C ALA A 199 -23.09 35.80 10.24
N ASN A 200 -23.79 34.71 10.56
CA ASN A 200 -25.03 34.76 11.34
C ASN A 200 -24.83 35.34 12.75
N HIS A 201 -23.82 34.87 13.49
CA HIS A 201 -23.56 35.37 14.85
C HIS A 201 -23.10 36.83 14.83
N LEU A 202 -22.26 37.23 13.87
CA LEU A 202 -21.85 38.63 13.71
C LEU A 202 -23.02 39.55 13.35
N SER A 203 -23.94 39.07 12.50
CA SER A 203 -25.15 39.82 12.15
C SER A 203 -26.06 40.03 13.36
N ALA A 204 -26.28 38.99 14.17
CA ALA A 204 -27.04 39.10 15.41
C ALA A 204 -26.40 40.10 16.39
N ILE A 205 -25.06 40.04 16.58
CA ILE A 205 -24.32 40.99 17.41
C ILE A 205 -24.51 42.42 16.88
N ALA A 206 -24.39 42.65 15.57
CA ALA A 206 -24.55 43.98 14.97
C ALA A 206 -25.97 44.55 15.16
N ILE A 207 -27.01 43.73 14.97
CA ILE A 207 -28.42 44.11 15.17
C ILE A 207 -28.67 44.48 16.64
N HIS A 208 -28.30 43.61 17.58
CA HIS A 208 -28.53 43.87 19.00
C HIS A 208 -27.67 45.02 19.55
N SER A 209 -26.45 45.23 19.01
CA SER A 209 -25.62 46.40 19.35
C SER A 209 -26.26 47.70 18.89
N THR A 210 -26.86 47.72 17.69
CA THR A 210 -27.60 48.89 17.17
C THR A 210 -28.84 49.19 18.00
N ALA A 211 -29.55 48.16 18.47
CA ALA A 211 -30.69 48.32 19.37
C ALA A 211 -30.26 48.88 20.75
N ALA A 212 -29.12 48.43 21.29
CA ALA A 212 -28.58 48.96 22.54
C ALA A 212 -28.18 50.45 22.43
N LEU A 213 -27.63 50.86 21.29
CA LEU A 213 -27.18 52.24 21.05
C LEU A 213 -28.34 53.22 20.72
N SER A 214 -29.49 52.72 20.27
CA SER A 214 -30.63 53.56 19.84
C SER A 214 -31.68 53.79 20.93
N ILE A 215 -31.66 53.01 22.02
CA ILE A 215 -32.65 53.08 23.10
C ILE A 215 -31.98 53.56 24.39
N ASP A 216 -32.27 54.80 24.80
CA ASP A 216 -31.77 55.43 26.04
C ASP A 216 -32.56 54.96 27.28
N ARG A 217 -32.61 53.63 27.48
CA ARG A 217 -33.20 53.01 28.67
C ARG A 217 -32.24 51.95 29.21
N PRO A 218 -31.90 52.00 30.52
CA PRO A 218 -30.86 51.15 31.10
C PRO A 218 -31.22 49.66 31.11
N ASP A 219 -32.51 49.31 31.16
CA ASP A 219 -32.96 47.92 31.19
C ASP A 219 -32.83 47.22 29.82
N THR A 220 -33.25 47.89 28.74
CA THR A 220 -33.14 47.38 27.35
C THR A 220 -31.69 47.31 26.88
N SER A 221 -30.84 48.26 27.29
CA SER A 221 -29.39 48.16 27.05
C SER A 221 -28.78 46.92 27.72
N ARG A 222 -29.23 46.60 28.95
CA ARG A 222 -28.74 45.42 29.69
C ARG A 222 -29.16 44.11 29.03
N GLU A 223 -30.40 44.04 28.54
CA GLU A 223 -30.94 42.89 27.81
C GLU A 223 -30.20 42.66 26.48
N ALA A 224 -30.01 43.72 25.69
CA ALA A 224 -29.26 43.64 24.43
C ALA A 224 -27.80 43.20 24.62
N LEU A 225 -27.11 43.70 25.66
CA LEU A 225 -25.76 43.24 26.02
C LEU A 225 -25.74 41.77 26.47
N GLY A 226 -26.79 41.29 27.11
CA GLY A 226 -26.98 39.87 27.44
C GLY A 226 -27.03 39.00 26.18
N VAL A 227 -27.87 39.37 25.22
CA VAL A 227 -28.01 38.65 23.95
C VAL A 227 -26.73 38.68 23.11
N ILE A 228 -25.99 39.80 23.10
CA ILE A 228 -24.68 39.91 22.44
C ILE A 228 -23.69 38.93 23.05
N ARG A 229 -23.61 38.86 24.38
CA ARG A 229 -22.70 37.97 25.10
C ARG A 229 -23.04 36.50 24.85
N GLU A 230 -24.32 36.15 24.89
CA GLU A 230 -24.79 34.79 24.62
C GLU A 230 -24.44 34.35 23.20
N ASN A 231 -24.78 35.14 22.18
CA ASN A 231 -24.42 34.86 20.79
C ASN A 231 -22.90 34.78 20.56
N SER A 232 -22.12 35.62 21.24
CA SER A 232 -20.65 35.59 21.13
C SER A 232 -20.04 34.31 21.71
N VAL A 233 -20.54 33.87 22.87
CA VAL A 233 -20.07 32.64 23.54
C VAL A 233 -20.51 31.41 22.76
N GLN A 234 -21.76 31.37 22.31
CA GLN A 234 -22.31 30.26 21.54
C GLN A 234 -21.61 30.12 20.18
N GLY A 235 -21.42 31.22 19.45
CA GLY A 235 -20.71 31.21 18.16
C GLY A 235 -19.24 30.78 18.29
N LEU A 236 -18.54 31.20 19.36
CA LEU A 236 -17.18 30.77 19.63
C LEU A 236 -17.09 29.29 20.02
N SER A 237 -18.07 28.77 20.75
CA SER A 237 -18.19 27.35 21.09
C SER A 237 -18.39 26.50 19.84
N GLU A 238 -19.31 26.90 18.96
CA GLU A 238 -19.64 26.13 17.75
C GLU A 238 -18.47 26.16 16.73
N MET A 239 -17.78 27.30 16.58
CA MET A 239 -16.54 27.38 15.80
C MET A 239 -15.46 26.45 16.33
N ARG A 240 -15.22 26.45 17.65
CA ARG A 240 -14.21 25.57 18.27
C ARG A 240 -14.55 24.10 18.07
N ARG A 241 -15.84 23.75 18.15
CA ARG A 241 -16.33 22.38 17.91
C ARG A 241 -16.06 21.93 16.47
N LEU A 242 -16.41 22.75 15.47
CA LEU A 242 -16.14 22.45 14.06
C LEU A 242 -14.64 22.41 13.72
N ILE A 243 -13.83 23.32 14.27
CA ILE A 243 -12.36 23.28 14.12
C ILE A 243 -11.78 22.03 14.79
N GLY A 244 -12.33 21.62 15.94
CA GLY A 244 -11.97 20.37 16.61
C GLY A 244 -12.19 19.15 15.70
N LEU A 245 -13.38 19.05 15.09
CA LEU A 245 -13.71 17.98 14.14
C LEU A 245 -12.79 17.97 12.91
N LEU A 246 -12.42 19.15 12.39
CA LEU A 246 -11.46 19.29 11.29
C LEU A 246 -10.04 18.85 11.69
N ARG A 247 -9.63 19.11 12.94
CA ARG A 247 -8.31 18.72 13.44
C ARG A 247 -8.19 17.23 13.68
N ASP A 248 -9.24 16.58 14.21
CA ASP A 248 -9.26 15.13 14.41
C ASP A 248 -9.33 14.35 13.09
N ALA A 249 -10.08 14.86 12.09
CA ALA A 249 -10.11 14.28 10.75
C ALA A 249 -8.78 14.42 9.98
N GLY A 250 -8.00 15.47 10.27
CA GLY A 250 -6.64 15.68 9.71
C GLY A 250 -5.55 14.89 10.44
N ALA A 251 -5.67 14.72 11.76
CA ALA A 251 -4.70 14.01 12.59
C ALA A 251 -4.57 12.51 12.24
N ALA A 252 -5.58 11.91 11.62
CA ALA A 252 -5.50 10.54 11.10
C ALA A 252 -4.56 10.39 9.88
N ARG A 253 -4.04 11.48 9.29
CA ARG A 253 -3.23 11.41 8.06
C ARG A 253 -1.92 12.21 8.06
N GLU A 254 -1.69 13.07 9.06
CA GLU A 254 -0.41 13.75 9.24
C GLU A 254 0.19 13.35 10.58
N ALA A 255 1.15 12.41 10.52
CA ALA A 255 2.10 12.17 11.60
C ALA A 255 3.05 13.38 11.74
N VAL A 256 2.51 14.53 12.12
CA VAL A 256 3.31 15.60 12.73
C VAL A 256 3.83 14.99 14.02
N ALA A 257 5.15 14.90 14.17
CA ALA A 257 5.84 14.29 15.31
C ALA A 257 5.03 14.45 16.60
N SER A 258 4.33 13.39 17.01
CA SER A 258 3.50 13.42 18.20
C SER A 258 4.38 13.80 19.38
N PRO A 259 3.98 14.77 20.23
CA PRO A 259 4.76 15.11 21.41
C PRO A 259 4.96 13.85 22.26
N SER A 260 6.22 13.48 22.44
CA SER A 260 6.62 12.33 23.24
C SER A 260 6.83 12.75 24.70
N LEU A 261 7.00 11.76 25.57
CA LEU A 261 7.30 11.99 26.98
C LEU A 261 8.67 12.68 27.19
N ASP A 262 9.55 12.72 26.18
CA ASP A 262 10.82 13.45 26.23
C ASP A 262 10.61 14.99 26.28
N ALA A 263 9.41 15.47 25.93
CA ALA A 263 9.06 16.88 26.00
C ALA A 263 8.53 17.32 27.39
N LEU A 264 8.45 16.41 28.37
CA LEU A 264 7.92 16.73 29.70
C LEU A 264 8.79 17.72 30.47
N ASP A 265 10.12 17.65 30.35
CA ASP A 265 11.03 18.61 30.98
C ASP A 265 10.73 20.05 30.53
N ALA A 266 10.55 20.24 29.22
CA ALA A 266 10.22 21.54 28.65
C ALA A 266 8.84 22.02 29.10
N LEU A 267 7.86 21.12 29.18
CA LEU A 267 6.50 21.42 29.62
C LEU A 267 6.44 21.83 31.09
N VAL A 268 7.17 21.13 31.95
CA VAL A 268 7.29 21.45 33.39
C VAL A 268 8.07 22.75 33.59
N GLY A 269 9.16 22.97 32.84
CA GLY A 269 9.91 24.23 32.86
C GLY A 269 9.05 25.43 32.47
N GLN A 270 8.21 25.29 31.44
CA GLN A 270 7.28 26.34 31.03
C GLN A 270 6.19 26.60 32.07
N ALA A 271 5.66 25.56 32.73
CA ALA A 271 4.72 25.72 33.84
C ALA A 271 5.39 26.43 35.03
N GLY A 272 6.63 26.10 35.35
CA GLY A 272 7.42 26.77 36.39
C GLY A 272 7.60 28.27 36.16
N ALA A 273 7.94 28.66 34.93
CA ALA A 273 8.05 30.07 34.56
C ALA A 273 6.73 30.83 34.77
N ASN A 274 5.61 30.20 34.44
CA ASN A 274 4.27 30.80 34.56
C ASN A 274 3.72 30.81 36.00
N GLY A 275 4.07 29.80 36.80
CA GLY A 275 3.56 29.64 38.17
C GLY A 275 4.39 30.31 39.26
N SER A 276 5.63 30.73 38.96
CA SER A 276 6.54 31.36 39.93
C SER A 276 5.92 32.59 40.61
N ALA A 277 5.20 33.43 39.87
CA ALA A 277 4.52 34.60 40.43
C ALA A 277 3.35 34.24 41.38
N SER A 278 2.84 33.01 41.29
CA SER A 278 1.75 32.48 42.12
C SER A 278 2.27 31.63 43.29
N GLY A 279 3.60 31.58 43.51
CA GLY A 279 4.22 30.77 44.57
C GLY A 279 4.17 29.26 44.31
N LEU A 280 4.04 28.85 43.05
CA LEU A 280 4.06 27.45 42.63
C LEU A 280 5.45 27.03 42.17
N GLU A 281 5.94 25.92 42.73
CA GLU A 281 7.16 25.25 42.28
C GLU A 281 6.78 23.95 41.57
N PHE A 282 7.46 23.59 40.49
CA PHE A 282 7.16 22.36 39.74
C PHE A 282 8.35 21.43 39.72
N VAL A 283 8.11 20.16 40.05
CA VAL A 283 9.14 19.12 40.12
C VAL A 283 8.73 17.94 39.25
N LEU A 284 9.57 17.55 38.30
CA LEU A 284 9.41 16.31 37.54
C LEU A 284 10.21 15.17 38.21
N ARG A 285 9.54 14.05 38.44
CA ARG A 285 10.13 12.79 38.89
C ARG A 285 9.92 11.76 37.78
N ASP A 286 10.91 11.64 36.91
CA ASP A 286 10.91 10.65 35.86
C ASP A 286 11.58 9.36 36.34
N GLY A 287 10.77 8.36 36.64
CA GLY A 287 11.17 7.01 37.02
C GLY A 287 11.10 6.02 35.84
N ARG A 288 11.06 6.50 34.59
CA ARG A 288 11.19 5.62 33.42
C ARG A 288 12.62 5.06 33.35
N PRO A 289 12.81 3.77 33.05
CA PRO A 289 14.15 3.24 32.77
C PRO A 289 14.76 3.98 31.58
N GLY A 290 16.06 4.27 31.64
CA GLY A 290 16.79 4.86 30.52
C GLY A 290 16.62 4.03 29.24
N ARG A 291 16.77 4.67 28.08
CA ARG A 291 16.57 4.08 26.73
C ARG A 291 17.31 2.75 26.46
N GLU A 292 18.27 2.37 27.31
CA GLU A 292 19.15 1.22 27.11
C GLU A 292 18.62 -0.14 27.61
N GLY A 293 17.37 -0.26 28.07
CA GLY A 293 16.89 -1.56 28.55
C GLY A 293 15.39 -1.83 28.64
N ALA A 294 14.51 -0.91 28.20
CA ALA A 294 13.06 -1.11 28.25
C ALA A 294 12.41 -1.07 26.87
N ALA A 295 11.32 -1.82 26.71
CA ALA A 295 10.50 -1.75 25.51
C ALA A 295 9.96 -0.31 25.34
N PRO A 296 9.96 0.23 24.12
CA PRO A 296 9.45 1.57 23.87
C PRO A 296 7.95 1.63 24.17
N VAL A 297 7.52 2.66 24.89
CA VAL A 297 6.10 2.91 25.16
C VAL A 297 5.39 3.16 23.82
N PRO A 298 4.21 2.54 23.58
CA PRO A 298 3.45 2.77 22.36
C PRO A 298 3.12 4.26 22.17
N ALA A 299 3.28 4.78 20.96
CA ALA A 299 3.06 6.20 20.66
C ALA A 299 1.68 6.76 21.10
N PRO A 300 0.56 6.01 21.01
CA PRO A 300 -0.73 6.47 21.54
C PRO A 300 -0.72 6.70 23.07
N VAL A 301 0.02 5.86 23.80
CA VAL A 301 0.17 5.92 25.26
C VAL A 301 1.04 7.10 25.67
N GLU A 302 2.14 7.34 24.96
CA GLU A 302 2.98 8.52 25.18
C GLU A 302 2.19 9.82 24.98
N LEU A 303 1.41 9.91 23.90
CA LEU A 303 0.59 11.08 23.59
C LEU A 303 -0.49 11.32 24.66
N ALA A 304 -1.19 10.26 25.08
CA ALA A 304 -2.22 10.37 26.12
C ALA A 304 -1.61 10.83 27.46
N ALA A 305 -0.49 10.24 27.87
CA ALA A 305 0.24 10.64 29.07
C ALA A 305 0.71 12.10 29.00
N TYR A 306 1.32 12.52 27.89
CA TYR A 306 1.74 13.91 27.68
C TYR A 306 0.56 14.89 27.82
N ARG A 307 -0.59 14.58 27.19
CA ARG A 307 -1.79 15.43 27.27
C ARG A 307 -2.41 15.47 28.66
N ILE A 308 -2.37 14.37 29.40
CA ILE A 308 -2.82 14.33 30.79
C ILE A 308 -1.95 15.22 31.67
N VAL A 309 -0.63 15.17 31.52
CA VAL A 309 0.29 16.06 32.26
C VAL A 309 0.05 17.52 31.87
N GLN A 310 -0.07 17.83 30.58
CA GLN A 310 -0.32 19.19 30.11
C GLN A 310 -1.59 19.81 30.69
N GLU A 311 -2.70 19.07 30.64
CA GLU A 311 -3.97 19.54 31.19
C GLU A 311 -3.90 19.65 32.72
N SER A 312 -3.20 18.73 33.39
CA SER A 312 -3.01 18.76 34.85
C SER A 312 -2.18 19.97 35.31
N LEU A 313 -1.11 20.31 34.60
CA LEU A 313 -0.30 21.50 34.87
C LEU A 313 -1.10 22.79 34.64
N THR A 314 -1.91 22.82 33.58
CA THR A 314 -2.81 23.95 33.31
C THR A 314 -3.84 24.10 34.42
N ASN A 315 -4.38 23.00 34.95
CA ASN A 315 -5.31 23.01 36.07
C ASN A 315 -4.62 23.47 37.37
N ALA A 316 -3.38 23.03 37.62
CA ALA A 316 -2.60 23.48 38.78
C ALA A 316 -2.36 24.99 38.74
N LEU A 317 -1.96 25.55 37.60
CA LEU A 317 -1.78 27.00 37.43
C LEU A 317 -3.06 27.81 37.69
N LYS A 318 -4.23 27.23 37.43
CA LYS A 318 -5.52 27.90 37.62
C LYS A 318 -6.09 27.73 39.04
N HIS A 319 -5.80 26.61 39.70
CA HIS A 319 -6.59 26.15 40.84
C HIS A 319 -5.78 25.73 42.07
N ALA A 320 -4.46 25.50 41.95
CA ALA A 320 -3.64 25.05 43.08
C ALA A 320 -3.36 26.19 44.06
N LEU A 321 -3.16 25.83 45.34
CA LEU A 321 -2.61 26.73 46.34
C LEU A 321 -1.08 26.86 46.15
N PRO A 322 -0.44 27.93 46.67
CA PRO A 322 1.01 28.04 46.68
C PRO A 322 1.69 26.81 47.29
N GLY A 323 2.77 26.35 46.68
CA GLY A 323 3.49 25.14 47.08
C GLY A 323 3.99 24.32 45.88
N THR A 324 4.43 23.09 46.15
CA THR A 324 5.08 22.25 45.15
C THR A 324 4.08 21.37 44.40
N VAL A 325 4.07 21.48 43.07
CA VAL A 325 3.39 20.59 42.13
C VAL A 325 4.36 19.51 41.68
N THR A 326 4.05 18.25 41.95
CA THR A 326 4.92 17.12 41.60
C THR A 326 4.32 16.33 40.43
N VAL A 327 5.07 16.21 39.34
CA VAL A 327 4.74 15.33 38.20
C VAL A 327 5.58 14.06 38.32
N GLY A 328 4.94 12.92 38.51
CA GLY A 328 5.57 11.61 38.54
C GLY A 328 5.21 10.80 37.29
N VAL A 329 6.22 10.27 36.61
CA VAL A 329 6.05 9.32 35.51
C VAL A 329 6.87 8.09 35.83
N ALA A 330 6.24 6.92 35.88
CA ALA A 330 6.91 5.67 36.19
C ALA A 330 6.44 4.57 35.24
N TYR A 331 7.35 3.70 34.83
CA TYR A 331 7.05 2.52 34.02
C TYR A 331 7.39 1.27 34.82
N GLY A 332 6.44 0.34 34.91
CA GLY A 332 6.66 -0.94 35.59
C GLY A 332 5.52 -1.92 35.32
N GLY A 333 5.86 -3.20 35.15
CA GLY A 333 4.87 -4.27 34.95
C GLY A 333 3.97 -4.08 33.73
N GLY A 334 4.47 -3.48 32.65
CA GLY A 334 3.70 -3.20 31.44
C GLY A 334 2.72 -2.02 31.54
N LEU A 335 2.78 -1.23 32.63
CA LEU A 335 1.95 -0.06 32.85
C LEU A 335 2.80 1.22 32.94
N LEU A 336 2.37 2.25 32.22
CA LEU A 336 2.83 3.62 32.42
C LEU A 336 1.91 4.31 33.43
N THR A 337 2.47 4.68 34.58
CA THR A 337 1.78 5.45 35.62
C THR A 337 2.15 6.92 35.50
N VAL A 338 1.14 7.77 35.35
CA VAL A 338 1.26 9.23 35.43
C VAL A 338 0.54 9.70 36.69
N ALA A 339 1.22 10.47 37.54
CA ALA A 339 0.64 11.09 38.72
C ALA A 339 1.02 12.57 38.77
N VAL A 340 0.05 13.46 38.97
CA VAL A 340 0.29 14.89 39.18
C VAL A 340 -0.39 15.30 40.48
N ASP A 341 0.42 15.70 41.45
CA ASP A 341 -0.01 16.15 42.76
C ASP A 341 0.17 17.67 42.84
N SER A 342 -0.90 18.41 43.15
CA SER A 342 -0.84 19.86 43.38
C SER A 342 -1.37 20.23 44.76
N PRO A 343 -0.86 21.29 45.41
CA PRO A 343 -1.32 21.69 46.75
C PRO A 343 -2.83 22.02 46.80
N TYR A 344 -3.52 21.51 47.82
CA TYR A 344 -4.98 21.58 47.99
C TYR A 344 -5.36 21.72 49.47
N GLY A 345 -6.41 22.47 49.80
CA GLY A 345 -6.82 22.69 51.20
C GLY A 345 -8.21 23.30 51.37
N GLU A 346 -8.76 23.22 52.59
CA GLU A 346 -10.07 23.79 52.92
C GLU A 346 -10.06 25.32 52.75
N GLY A 347 -10.79 25.78 51.73
CA GLY A 347 -10.75 27.18 51.26
C GLY A 347 -10.51 27.30 49.74
N SER A 348 -10.04 26.24 49.07
CA SER A 348 -10.05 26.12 47.61
C SER A 348 -11.46 25.77 47.10
N GLY A 349 -12.44 26.64 47.38
CA GLY A 349 -13.75 26.58 46.74
C GLY A 349 -13.65 26.94 45.25
N PRO A 350 -14.65 26.60 44.42
CA PRO A 350 -14.59 26.86 42.98
C PRO A 350 -14.56 28.38 42.72
N ARG A 351 -13.40 28.93 42.36
CA ARG A 351 -13.34 30.24 41.71
C ARG A 351 -13.75 30.01 40.25
N ALA A 352 -15.05 30.16 40.01
CA ALA A 352 -15.81 29.89 38.78
C ALA A 352 -16.13 28.40 38.50
N PRO A 353 -17.37 28.08 38.04
CA PRO A 353 -17.72 26.75 37.59
C PRO A 353 -16.98 26.48 36.27
N GLY A 354 -15.82 25.82 36.35
CA GLY A 354 -15.19 25.23 35.19
C GLY A 354 -16.05 24.07 34.67
N SER A 355 -16.17 23.93 33.35
CA SER A 355 -17.07 22.99 32.68
C SER A 355 -16.82 21.49 32.94
N GLY A 356 -15.87 21.12 33.82
CA GLY A 356 -15.44 19.74 34.04
C GLY A 356 -14.80 19.05 32.82
N ALA A 357 -14.81 19.72 31.65
CA ALA A 357 -14.41 19.16 30.37
C ALA A 357 -12.95 18.70 30.33
N GLY A 358 -12.04 19.38 31.06
CA GLY A 358 -10.64 18.98 31.17
C GLY A 358 -10.47 17.62 31.87
N LEU A 359 -11.22 17.38 32.95
CA LEU A 359 -11.21 16.11 33.67
C LEU A 359 -11.87 14.99 32.88
N ILE A 360 -12.98 15.29 32.19
CA ILE A 360 -13.69 14.35 31.31
C ILE A 360 -12.77 13.91 30.16
N GLY A 361 -12.15 14.86 29.45
CA GLY A 361 -11.24 14.53 28.36
C GLY A 361 -9.98 13.77 28.80
N MET A 362 -9.47 14.01 30.02
CA MET A 362 -8.38 13.20 30.57
C MET A 362 -8.80 11.76 30.88
N ARG A 363 -10.02 11.58 31.43
CA ARG A 363 -10.61 10.26 31.69
C ARG A 363 -10.80 9.46 30.41
N GLU A 364 -11.49 10.06 29.43
CA GLU A 364 -11.77 9.43 28.13
C GLU A 364 -10.49 8.98 27.44
N ARG A 365 -9.44 9.82 27.44
CA ARG A 365 -8.14 9.47 26.85
C ARG A 365 -7.48 8.25 27.51
N ALA A 366 -7.61 8.09 28.83
CA ALA A 366 -7.05 6.94 29.53
C ALA A 366 -7.89 5.68 29.26
N GLU A 367 -9.22 5.78 29.31
CA GLU A 367 -10.14 4.67 29.11
C GLU A 367 -10.11 4.14 27.67
N LEU A 368 -9.93 5.03 26.67
CA LEU A 368 -9.76 4.64 25.26
C LEU A 368 -8.55 3.73 25.02
N LEU A 369 -7.53 3.77 25.90
CA LEU A 369 -6.34 2.93 25.83
C LEU A 369 -6.45 1.70 26.75
N GLY A 370 -7.63 1.42 27.32
CA GLY A 370 -7.82 0.36 28.32
C GLY A 370 -7.21 0.69 29.69
N GLY A 371 -6.88 1.96 29.93
CA GLY A 371 -6.30 2.45 31.16
C GLY A 371 -7.33 2.85 32.22
N ARG A 372 -6.84 3.26 33.39
CA ARG A 372 -7.65 3.73 34.52
C ARG A 372 -7.29 5.16 34.88
N PHE A 373 -8.29 5.98 35.20
CA PHE A 373 -8.11 7.38 35.55
C PHE A 373 -8.86 7.76 36.84
N THR A 374 -8.17 8.45 37.74
CA THR A 374 -8.72 9.01 38.98
C THR A 374 -8.24 10.44 39.18
N ALA A 375 -9.15 11.34 39.55
CA ALA A 375 -8.81 12.71 39.93
C ALA A 375 -9.63 13.10 41.17
N GLY A 376 -8.96 13.61 42.21
CA GLY A 376 -9.64 13.99 43.44
C GLY A 376 -8.70 14.46 44.55
N PRO A 377 -9.25 14.93 45.68
CA PRO A 377 -8.46 15.30 46.85
C PRO A 377 -7.85 14.05 47.50
N ALA A 378 -6.58 14.15 47.88
CA ALA A 378 -5.81 13.12 48.56
C ALA A 378 -5.03 13.77 49.72
N GLY A 379 -5.72 14.00 50.84
CA GLY A 379 -5.16 14.77 51.96
C GLY A 379 -5.00 16.24 51.57
N ALA A 380 -3.79 16.79 51.71
CA ALA A 380 -3.46 18.18 51.40
C ALA A 380 -3.05 18.43 49.93
N VAL A 381 -3.32 17.47 49.03
CA VAL A 381 -3.06 17.62 47.59
C VAL A 381 -4.27 17.20 46.77
N TRP A 382 -4.41 17.80 45.59
CA TRP A 382 -5.26 17.30 44.53
C TRP A 382 -4.42 16.37 43.67
N ARG A 383 -4.84 15.11 43.55
CA ARG A 383 -4.11 14.08 42.81
C ARG A 383 -4.85 13.74 41.54
N VAL A 384 -4.17 13.88 40.40
CA VAL A 384 -4.55 13.29 39.12
C VAL A 384 -3.67 12.08 38.89
N ARG A 385 -4.27 10.90 38.68
CA ARG A 385 -3.54 9.65 38.44
C ARG A 385 -4.13 8.91 37.25
N ALA A 386 -3.27 8.51 36.32
CA ALA A 386 -3.59 7.68 35.17
C ALA A 386 -2.69 6.44 35.13
N LEU A 387 -3.28 5.28 34.88
CA LEU A 387 -2.60 4.01 34.63
C LEU A 387 -2.86 3.63 33.18
N LEU A 388 -1.83 3.58 32.35
CA LEU A 388 -1.96 3.36 30.91
C LEU A 388 -1.24 2.06 30.51
N PRO A 389 -1.91 1.11 29.83
CA PRO A 389 -1.29 -0.10 29.30
C PRO A 389 -0.22 0.24 28.28
N ALA A 390 1.01 -0.17 28.54
CA ALA A 390 2.16 0.08 27.67
C ALA A 390 2.70 -1.20 27.02
N ASP A 391 2.25 -2.39 27.45
CA ASP A 391 2.49 -3.68 26.78
C ASP A 391 1.15 -4.34 26.41
N GLU A 392 1.10 -5.06 25.28
CA GLU A 392 -0.10 -5.80 24.81
C GLU A 392 -0.62 -6.87 25.78
N ARG A 393 0.16 -7.24 26.81
CA ARG A 393 -0.19 -8.28 27.81
C ARG A 393 -0.82 -7.75 29.10
N ALA A 394 -0.95 -6.44 29.29
CA ALA A 394 -1.42 -5.87 30.56
C ALA A 394 -2.97 -5.72 30.67
N VAL A 395 -3.73 -6.33 29.76
CA VAL A 395 -5.18 -6.10 29.61
C VAL A 395 -6.05 -6.90 30.61
N GLU A 396 -5.48 -7.81 31.41
CA GLU A 396 -6.25 -8.57 32.42
C GLU A 396 -5.54 -8.61 33.78
N ALA A 397 -5.80 -7.59 34.62
CA ALA A 397 -5.64 -7.63 36.09
C ALA A 397 -6.54 -6.59 36.79
#